data_AF-A0A8J6YCU1-F1
#
_entry.id   AF-A0A8J6YCU1-F1
#
_cell.length_a   1.000
_cell.length_b   1.000
_cell.length_c   1.000
_cell.angle_alpha   90.00
_cell.angle_beta   90.00
_cell.angle_gamma   90.00
#
_symmetry.space_group_name_H-M   'P 1'
#
loop_
_entity.id
_entity.type
_entity.pdbx_description
1 polymer ?
#
loop_
_entity_poly.entity_id
_entity_poly.type
_entity_poly.pdbx_seq_one_letter_code
_entity_poly.pdbx_strand_id
1 'polypeptide(L)'
;PLPMNPEVLARIDPSEIITCRPADLLEPEIAKMEEEIGDYKEQEEDVLTYALFGPVAIEYFKRRAALRNKVDPDAIDMKNKAYPA
;
A
#
# COMPACT_ATOMS: atom_id res chain seq x y z
N PRO A 1 -11.94 21.78 -19.35
CA PRO A 1 -11.54 20.49 -19.96
C PRO A 1 -12.37 20.20 -21.22
N LEU A 2 -11.82 19.45 -22.18
CA LEU A 2 -12.53 19.00 -23.38
C LEU A 2 -13.17 17.62 -23.17
N PRO A 3 -14.27 17.29 -23.89
CA PRO A 3 -14.81 15.94 -23.89
C PRO A 3 -13.79 14.94 -24.45
N MET A 4 -13.78 13.74 -23.88
CA MET A 4 -12.91 12.66 -24.32
C MET A 4 -13.34 12.13 -25.69
N ASN A 5 -12.41 11.55 -26.46
CA ASN A 5 -12.68 11.09 -27.82
C ASN A 5 -13.77 9.98 -27.82
N PRO A 6 -14.88 10.15 -28.57
CA PRO A 6 -15.99 9.20 -28.58
C PRO A 6 -15.63 7.82 -29.13
N GLU A 7 -14.68 7.71 -30.07
CA GLU A 7 -14.25 6.41 -30.62
C GLU A 7 -13.49 5.57 -29.60
N VAL A 8 -12.77 6.24 -28.69
CA VAL A 8 -12.04 5.57 -27.60
C VAL A 8 -13.01 5.15 -26.50
N LEU A 9 -13.97 6.03 -26.16
CA LEU A 9 -15.01 5.71 -25.18
C LEU A 9 -15.90 4.55 -25.63
N ALA A 10 -16.21 4.44 -26.92
CA ALA A 10 -17.00 3.33 -27.46
C ALA A 10 -16.32 1.96 -27.37
N ARG A 11 -15.00 1.91 -27.09
CA ARG A 11 -14.26 0.67 -26.84
C ARG A 11 -14.27 0.23 -25.38
N ILE A 12 -14.79 1.07 -24.48
CA ILE A 12 -14.89 0.82 -23.04
C ILE A 12 -16.33 0.41 -22.73
N ASP A 13 -16.53 -0.45 -21.73
CA ASP A 13 -17.88 -0.80 -21.28
C ASP A 13 -18.58 0.45 -20.72
N PRO A 14 -19.78 0.83 -21.22
CA PRO A 14 -20.53 1.98 -20.72
C PRO A 14 -20.82 1.94 -19.22
N SER A 15 -20.90 0.75 -18.62
CA SER A 15 -21.15 0.57 -17.18
C SER A 15 -19.95 0.92 -16.30
N GLU A 16 -18.74 0.96 -16.86
CA GLU A 16 -17.50 1.33 -16.15
C GLU A 16 -17.27 2.85 -16.14
N ILE A 17 -18.00 3.61 -16.96
CA ILE A 17 -17.84 5.06 -17.10
C ILE A 17 -18.58 5.77 -15.96
N ILE A 18 -17.82 6.29 -14.99
CA ILE A 18 -18.35 7.10 -13.89
C ILE A 18 -18.30 8.60 -14.20
N THR A 19 -19.28 9.34 -13.69
CA THR A 19 -19.35 10.82 -13.81
C THR A 19 -19.28 11.54 -12.47
N CYS A 20 -19.27 10.79 -11.36
CA CYS A 20 -19.08 11.31 -10.00
C CYS A 20 -17.59 11.45 -9.65
N ARG A 21 -17.30 11.98 -8.45
CA ARG A 21 -15.93 11.97 -7.92
C ARG A 21 -15.59 10.52 -7.56
N PRO A 22 -14.52 9.91 -8.11
CA PRO A 22 -14.21 8.50 -7.88
C PRO A 22 -14.10 8.10 -6.40
N ALA A 23 -13.64 9.03 -5.55
CA ALA A 23 -13.56 8.83 -4.11
C ALA A 23 -14.91 8.65 -3.42
N ASP A 24 -16.03 9.01 -4.05
CA ASP A 24 -17.38 8.80 -3.50
C ASP A 24 -17.78 7.31 -3.51
N LEU A 25 -17.09 6.48 -4.31
CA LEU A 25 -17.32 5.04 -4.41
C LEU A 25 -16.37 4.22 -3.51
N LEU A 26 -15.39 4.87 -2.88
CA LEU A 26 -14.41 4.21 -2.01
C LEU A 26 -14.96 4.11 -0.59
N GLU A 27 -14.81 2.93 0.01
CA GLU A 27 -15.09 2.74 1.42
C GLU A 27 -13.93 3.28 2.29
N PRO A 28 -14.17 3.60 3.57
CA PRO A 28 -13.09 3.91 4.50
C PRO A 28 -12.16 2.70 4.70
N GLU A 29 -10.88 2.86 4.36
CA GLU A 29 -9.88 1.77 4.42
C GLU A 29 -8.82 1.95 5.52
N ILE A 30 -8.75 3.14 6.14
CA ILE A 30 -7.72 3.47 7.16
C ILE A 30 -7.70 2.41 8.27
N ALA A 31 -8.85 2.07 8.85
CA ALA A 31 -8.93 1.11 9.95
C ALA A 31 -8.48 -0.31 9.53
N LYS A 32 -8.79 -0.71 8.29
CA LYS A 32 -8.34 -2.01 7.74
C LYS A 32 -6.82 -2.03 7.59
N MET A 33 -6.25 -0.94 7.06
CA MET A 33 -4.80 -0.79 6.89
C MET A 33 -4.06 -0.74 8.23
N GLU A 34 -4.63 -0.11 9.25
CA GLU A 34 -4.08 -0.10 10.61
C GLU A 34 -3.98 -1.51 11.21
N GLU A 35 -5.02 -2.32 11.01
CA GLU A 35 -5.04 -3.72 11.46
C GLU A 35 -3.99 -4.57 10.71
N GLU A 36 -3.85 -4.38 9.40
CA GLU A 36 -2.87 -5.11 8.58
C GLU A 36 -1.42 -4.80 8.95
N ILE A 37 -1.11 -3.54 9.28
CA ILE A 37 0.27 -3.17 9.65
C ILE A 37 0.61 -3.47 11.10
N GLY A 38 -0.38 -3.58 11.99
CA GLY A 38 -0.26 -3.96 13.41
C GLY A 38 1.12 -3.76 14.04
N ASP A 39 1.89 -4.85 14.08
CA ASP A 39 3.20 -4.93 14.74
C ASP A 39 4.32 -4.07 14.12
N TYR A 40 4.14 -3.58 12.89
CA TYR A 40 5.09 -2.72 12.19
C TYR A 40 4.85 -1.22 12.42
N LYS A 41 3.67 -0.85 12.97
CA LYS A 41 3.28 0.54 13.21
C LYS A 41 4.08 1.11 14.39
N GLU A 42 4.94 2.09 14.11
CA GLU A 42 5.62 2.88 15.15
C GLU A 42 4.99 4.27 15.29
N GLN A 43 4.43 4.80 14.20
CA GLN A 43 3.80 6.13 14.12
C GLN A 43 2.53 6.09 13.25
N GLU A 44 1.69 7.12 13.32
CA GLU A 44 0.46 7.21 12.50
C GLU A 44 0.79 7.32 11.00
N GLU A 45 1.91 7.95 10.66
CA GLU A 45 2.40 8.11 9.28
C GLU A 45 2.83 6.79 8.64
N ASP A 46 3.10 5.74 9.42
CA ASP A 46 3.39 4.40 8.87
C ASP A 46 2.14 3.80 8.20
N VAL A 47 0.94 4.11 8.71
CA VAL A 47 -0.33 3.74 8.09
C VAL A 47 -0.45 4.38 6.72
N LEU A 48 -0.09 5.66 6.61
CA LEU A 48 -0.09 6.38 5.34
C LEU A 48 0.95 5.83 4.38
N THR A 49 2.14 5.47 4.88
CA THR A 49 3.20 4.85 4.06
C THR A 49 2.73 3.51 3.50
N TYR A 50 2.05 2.70 4.32
CA TYR A 50 1.46 1.45 3.87
C TYR A 50 0.30 1.67 2.88
N ALA A 51 -0.57 2.66 3.12
CA ALA A 51 -1.65 3.01 2.20
C ALA A 51 -1.13 3.42 0.80
N LEU A 52 0.03 4.09 0.73
CA LEU A 52 0.61 4.57 -0.52
C LEU A 52 1.42 3.50 -1.28
N PHE A 53 2.12 2.61 -0.56
CA PHE A 53 3.13 1.71 -1.16
C PHE A 53 2.87 0.21 -0.91
N GLY A 54 1.88 -0.14 -0.08
CA GLY A 54 1.45 -1.50 0.20
C GLY A 54 2.61 -2.43 0.60
N PRO A 55 2.85 -3.55 -0.13
CA PRO A 55 3.89 -4.52 0.22
C PRO A 55 5.31 -3.95 0.33
N VAL A 56 5.64 -2.90 -0.43
CA VAL A 56 6.96 -2.26 -0.39
C VAL A 56 7.20 -1.57 0.95
N ALA A 57 6.15 -1.05 1.59
CA ALA A 57 6.24 -0.45 2.91
C ALA A 57 6.58 -1.48 4.00
N ILE A 58 6.07 -2.72 3.89
CA ILE A 58 6.38 -3.80 4.84
C ILE A 58 7.88 -4.13 4.83
N GLU A 59 8.50 -4.18 3.65
CA GLU A 59 9.95 -4.42 3.53
C GLU A 59 10.75 -3.27 4.17
N TYR A 60 10.33 -2.02 3.94
CA TYR A 60 10.92 -0.86 4.57
C TYR A 60 10.84 -0.92 6.10
N PHE A 61 9.68 -1.28 6.67
CA PHE A 61 9.51 -1.42 8.12
C PHE A 61 10.39 -2.51 8.72
N LYS A 62 10.52 -3.66 8.05
CA LYS A 62 11.44 -4.74 8.47
C LYS A 62 12.89 -4.29 8.49
N ARG A 63 13.33 -3.58 7.46
CA ARG A 63 14.68 -3.03 7.39
C ARG A 63 14.93 -1.99 8.49
N ARG A 64 13.95 -1.12 8.75
CA ARG A 64 13.99 -0.14 9.86
C ARG A 64 14.17 -0.84 11.22
N ALA A 65 13.39 -1.89 11.48
CA ALA A 65 13.51 -2.68 12.70
C ALA A 65 14.86 -3.40 12.83
N ALA A 66 15.38 -3.99 11.74
CA ALA A 66 16.68 -4.66 11.73
C ALA A 66 17.84 -3.70 12.03
N LEU A 67 17.85 -2.52 11.40
CA LEU A 67 18.84 -1.48 11.66
C LEU A 67 18.82 -1.02 13.13
N ARG A 68 17.63 -0.87 13.73
CA ARG A 68 17.49 -0.50 15.15
C ARG A 68 18.07 -1.59 16.07
N ASN A 69 17.83 -2.85 15.72
CA ASN A 69 18.30 -4.00 16.50
C ASN A 69 19.76 -4.40 16.18
N LYS A 70 20.46 -3.64 15.32
CA LYS A 70 21.82 -3.93 14.82
C LYS A 70 21.94 -5.32 14.18
N VAL A 71 20.84 -5.85 13.65
CA VAL A 71 20.82 -7.05 12.83
C VAL A 71 21.18 -6.63 11.41
N ASP A 72 22.10 -7.34 10.78
CA ASP A 72 22.50 -7.05 9.40
C ASP A 72 21.28 -7.16 8.47
N PRO A 73 20.85 -6.05 7.83
CA PRO A 73 19.66 -6.06 6.98
C PRO A 73 19.84 -6.93 5.73
N ASP A 74 21.08 -7.20 5.30
CA ASP A 74 21.39 -8.04 4.15
C ASP A 74 21.42 -9.54 4.54
N ALA A 75 21.45 -9.86 5.84
CA ALA A 75 21.37 -11.23 6.36
C ALA A 75 19.91 -11.72 6.58
N ILE A 76 18.92 -10.88 6.28
CA ILE A 76 17.50 -11.24 6.36
C ILE A 76 17.18 -12.18 5.18
N ASP A 77 17.19 -13.48 5.43
CA ASP A 77 16.80 -14.48 4.43
C ASP A 77 15.29 -14.40 4.14
N MET A 78 14.96 -13.62 3.11
CA MET A 78 13.59 -13.40 2.64
C MET A 78 12.89 -14.68 2.16
N LYS A 79 13.64 -15.75 1.83
CA LYS A 79 13.07 -17.03 1.39
C LYS A 79 12.54 -17.87 2.55
N ASN A 80 13.16 -17.79 3.72
CA ASN A 80 12.86 -18.68 4.85
C ASN A 80 12.09 -18.01 6.00
N LYS A 81 11.82 -16.69 5.95
CA LYS A 81 11.16 -15.92 7.04
C LYS A 81 11.79 -16.18 8.42
N ALA A 82 13.06 -16.58 8.47
CA ALA A 82 13.74 -16.91 9.71
C ALA A 82 14.49 -15.67 10.21
N TYR A 83 14.18 -15.25 11.43
CA TYR A 83 15.00 -14.28 12.15
C TYR A 83 16.22 -15.02 12.74
N PRO A 84 17.45 -14.47 12.66
CA PRO A 84 18.58 -15.05 13.37
C PRO A 84 18.33 -14.99 14.88
N ALA A 85 18.74 -16.05 15.57
CA ALA A 85 18.56 -16.27 17.01
C ALA A 85 19.36 -15.27 17.87
#